data_AF-A0A9P0G5R6-F1
#
_entry.id   AF-A0A9P0G5R6-F1
#
_cell.length_a   1.000
_cell.length_b   1.000
_cell.length_c   1.000
_cell.angle_alpha   90.00
_cell.angle_beta   90.00
_cell.angle_gamma   90.00
#
_symmetry.space_group_name_H-M   'P 1'
#
loop_
_entity.id
_entity.type
_entity.pdbx_description
1 polymer ?
#
loop_
_entity_poly.entity_id
_entity_poly.type
_entity_poly.pdbx_seq_one_letter_code
_entity_poly.pdbx_strand_id
1 'polypeptide(L)'
;MRSLGMSPTIAELKKYFKDKGGKLSFPEFLKVMHDHSRVENLPTEVVEAFRAGDTSKKGVISARHLKHLLLRWGEHLSPKEVEQIFREANVMPNSLVKYEDFVKIACAPVPDYY
;
A
#
# COMPACT_ATOMS: atom_id res chain seq x y z
N MET A 1 -0.95 -12.47 -7.40
CA MET A 1 0.10 -11.49 -7.07
C MET A 1 0.12 -11.23 -5.57
N ARG A 2 -0.99 -10.78 -4.94
CA ARG A 2 -1.08 -10.60 -3.47
C ARG A 2 -0.73 -11.83 -2.64
N SER A 3 -1.28 -12.99 -2.96
CA SER A 3 -0.93 -14.27 -2.30
C SER A 3 0.52 -14.72 -2.52
N LEU A 4 1.28 -14.00 -3.35
CA LEU A 4 2.69 -14.25 -3.64
C LEU A 4 3.57 -13.11 -3.09
N GLY A 5 3.03 -12.30 -2.18
CA GLY A 5 3.73 -11.23 -1.49
C GLY A 5 3.82 -9.90 -2.24
N MET A 6 3.20 -9.77 -3.42
CA MET A 6 3.24 -8.54 -4.23
C MET A 6 1.96 -7.71 -4.08
N SER A 7 2.09 -6.40 -4.07
CA SER A 7 1.01 -5.43 -3.90
C SER A 7 0.90 -4.48 -5.09
N PRO A 8 0.61 -5.00 -6.31
CA PRO A 8 0.45 -4.14 -7.48
C PRO A 8 -0.77 -3.23 -7.33
N THR A 9 -0.62 -2.01 -7.82
CA THR A 9 -1.69 -1.01 -7.94
C THR A 9 -2.71 -1.41 -9.01
N ILE A 10 -3.93 -0.87 -8.94
CA ILE A 10 -4.97 -1.06 -9.97
C ILE A 10 -4.47 -0.55 -11.33
N ALA A 11 -3.71 0.54 -11.36
CA ALA A 11 -3.10 1.06 -12.57
C ALA A 11 -2.10 0.08 -13.20
N GLU A 12 -1.24 -0.55 -12.41
CA GLU A 12 -0.29 -1.57 -12.87
C GLU A 12 -1.01 -2.82 -13.38
N LEU A 13 -2.02 -3.30 -12.64
CA LEU A 13 -2.84 -4.42 -13.08
C LEU A 13 -3.47 -4.13 -14.45
N LYS A 14 -4.09 -2.95 -14.62
CA LYS A 14 -4.67 -2.54 -15.90
C LYS A 14 -3.62 -2.54 -17.02
N LYS A 15 -2.40 -2.08 -16.75
CA LYS A 15 -1.29 -2.13 -17.71
C LYS A 15 -0.94 -3.56 -18.11
N TYR A 16 -0.78 -4.46 -17.13
CA TYR A 16 -0.47 -5.87 -17.38
C TYR A 16 -1.52 -6.59 -18.24
N PHE A 17 -2.81 -6.27 -18.06
CA PHE A 17 -3.90 -6.87 -18.85
C PHE A 17 -4.13 -6.18 -20.20
N LYS A 18 -3.95 -4.86 -20.30
CA LYS A 18 -4.24 -4.09 -21.51
C LYS A 18 -3.32 -4.48 -22.66
N ASP A 19 -2.03 -4.69 -22.39
CA ASP A 19 -1.05 -5.06 -23.41
C ASP A 19 -1.28 -6.48 -23.97
N LYS A 20 -2.15 -7.26 -23.32
CA LYS A 20 -2.35 -8.69 -23.55
C LYS A 20 -3.78 -9.07 -23.95
N GLY A 21 -4.59 -8.10 -24.39
CA GLY A 21 -5.95 -8.36 -24.85
C GLY A 21 -6.91 -8.81 -23.74
N GLY A 22 -6.64 -8.41 -22.49
CA GLY A 22 -7.49 -8.70 -21.33
C GLY A 22 -7.33 -10.10 -20.75
N LYS A 23 -6.41 -10.93 -21.28
CA LYS A 23 -6.07 -12.25 -20.73
C LYS A 23 -4.55 -12.35 -20.59
N LEU A 24 -4.10 -13.13 -19.62
CA LEU A 24 -2.68 -13.35 -19.36
C LEU A 24 -2.43 -14.86 -19.38
N SER A 25 -1.55 -15.32 -20.26
CA SER A 25 -1.09 -16.71 -20.19
C SER A 25 -0.17 -16.92 -18.99
N PHE A 26 -0.01 -18.16 -18.54
CA PHE A 26 0.87 -18.46 -17.40
C PHE A 26 2.33 -18.01 -17.60
N PRO A 27 2.97 -18.21 -18.77
CA PRO A 27 4.32 -17.67 -19.01
C PRO A 27 4.39 -16.14 -18.92
N GLU A 28 3.36 -15.44 -19.38
CA GLU A 28 3.28 -13.98 -19.30
C GLU A 28 3.09 -13.51 -17.86
N PHE A 29 2.30 -14.24 -17.07
CA PHE A 29 2.17 -14.01 -15.64
C PHE A 29 3.52 -14.11 -14.93
N LEU A 30 4.31 -15.15 -15.21
CA LEU A 30 5.65 -15.29 -14.62
C LEU A 30 6.57 -14.12 -14.98
N LYS A 31 6.48 -13.61 -16.22
CA LYS A 31 7.25 -12.43 -16.64
C LYS A 31 6.83 -11.18 -15.87
N VAL A 32 5.52 -10.92 -15.76
CA VAL A 32 4.99 -9.78 -14.98
C VAL A 32 5.45 -9.86 -13.52
N MET A 33 5.38 -11.04 -12.93
CA MET A 33 5.81 -11.31 -11.56
C MET A 33 7.31 -11.07 -11.35
N HIS A 34 8.15 -11.53 -12.28
CA HIS A 34 9.60 -11.29 -12.25
C HIS A 34 9.95 -9.80 -12.40
N ASP A 35 9.27 -9.10 -13.30
CA ASP A 35 9.57 -7.69 -13.54
C ASP A 35 9.09 -6.81 -12.37
N HIS A 36 7.93 -7.13 -11.78
CA HIS A 36 7.39 -6.39 -10.62
C HIS A 36 8.24 -6.60 -9.36
N SER A 37 8.68 -7.83 -9.08
CA SER A 37 9.46 -8.15 -7.86
C SER A 37 10.81 -7.45 -7.79
N ARG A 38 11.33 -6.97 -8.93
CA ARG A 38 12.60 -6.22 -8.99
C ARG A 38 12.46 -4.74 -8.66
N VAL A 39 11.23 -4.21 -8.77
CA VAL A 39 10.95 -2.77 -8.63
C VAL A 39 10.23 -2.50 -7.32
N GLU A 40 9.43 -3.44 -6.83
CA GLU A 40 8.58 -3.24 -5.66
C GLU A 40 9.38 -3.20 -4.35
N ASN A 41 9.43 -2.02 -3.71
CA ASN A 41 9.82 -1.89 -2.31
C ASN A 41 8.84 -1.02 -1.55
N LEU A 42 7.57 -1.44 -1.56
CA LEU A 42 6.43 -0.68 -1.04
C LEU A 42 6.63 -0.14 0.38
N PRO A 43 7.12 -0.90 1.38
CA PRO A 43 7.29 -0.36 2.73
C PRO A 43 8.29 0.80 2.77
N THR A 44 9.37 0.71 2.01
CA THR A 44 10.40 1.76 1.97
C THR A 44 9.87 2.99 1.24
N GLU A 45 9.24 2.81 0.08
CA GLU A 45 8.66 3.90 -0.72
C GLU A 45 7.61 4.69 0.06
N VAL A 46 6.72 3.99 0.79
CA VAL A 46 5.67 4.64 1.59
C VAL A 46 6.29 5.42 2.75
N VAL A 47 7.30 4.88 3.44
CA VAL A 47 8.01 5.59 4.52
C VAL A 47 8.73 6.83 3.98
N GLU A 48 9.38 6.74 2.82
CA GLU A 48 10.04 7.88 2.18
C GLU A 48 9.05 8.97 1.78
N ALA A 49 7.87 8.60 1.28
CA ALA A 49 6.81 9.56 0.97
C ALA A 49 6.33 10.31 2.22
N PHE A 50 6.12 9.61 3.34
CA PHE A 50 5.79 10.28 4.61
C PHE A 50 6.91 11.18 5.11
N ARG A 51 8.17 10.72 5.00
CA ARG A 51 9.35 11.49 5.41
C ARG A 51 9.54 12.75 4.57
N ALA A 52 9.22 12.71 3.29
CA ALA A 52 9.24 13.89 2.41
C ALA A 52 8.22 14.96 2.84
N GLY A 53 7.08 14.55 3.39
CA GLY A 53 6.06 15.45 3.95
C GLY A 53 6.37 15.97 5.36
N ASP A 54 7.22 15.28 6.13
CA ASP A 54 7.61 15.67 7.49
C ASP A 54 8.91 16.48 7.50
N THR A 55 8.81 17.75 7.09
CA THR A 55 9.93 18.71 7.08
C THR A 55 10.57 18.89 8.46
N SER A 56 9.80 18.68 9.52
CA SER A 56 10.25 18.75 10.91
C SER A 56 10.92 17.48 11.43
N LYS A 57 10.95 16.38 10.64
CA LYS A 57 11.50 15.07 11.02
C LYS A 57 10.98 14.55 12.37
N LYS A 58 9.70 14.79 12.67
CA LYS A 58 9.04 14.33 13.89
C LYS A 58 8.83 12.81 13.91
N GLY A 59 8.81 12.15 12.76
CA GLY A 59 8.57 10.70 12.67
C GLY A 59 7.11 10.31 12.86
N VAL A 60 6.19 11.29 12.96
CA VAL A 60 4.79 11.06 13.29
C VAL A 60 3.86 11.91 12.44
N ILE A 61 2.66 11.38 12.18
CA ILE A 61 1.57 12.04 11.47
C ILE A 61 0.30 11.97 12.32
N SER A 62 -0.56 12.98 12.29
CA SER A 62 -1.84 12.89 12.99
C SER A 62 -2.77 11.89 12.29
N ALA A 63 -3.54 11.11 13.05
CA ALA A 63 -4.49 10.14 12.49
C ALA A 63 -5.49 10.79 11.51
N ARG A 64 -5.87 12.05 11.77
CA ARG A 64 -6.72 12.84 10.86
C ARG A 64 -6.04 13.14 9.53
N HIS A 65 -4.77 13.54 9.56
CA HIS A 65 -4.00 13.80 8.35
C HIS A 65 -3.73 12.52 7.56
N LEU A 66 -3.37 11.43 8.26
CA LEU A 66 -3.21 10.11 7.66
C LEU A 66 -4.51 9.64 6.97
N LYS A 67 -5.66 9.78 7.63
CA LYS A 67 -6.98 9.48 7.03
C LYS A 67 -7.22 10.33 5.79
N HIS A 68 -6.89 11.62 5.83
CA HIS A 68 -7.05 12.49 4.68
C HIS A 68 -6.19 12.05 3.48
N LEU A 69 -4.93 11.67 3.71
CA LEU A 69 -4.03 11.19 2.66
C LEU A 69 -4.58 9.92 2.01
N LEU A 70 -4.92 8.91 2.81
CA LEU A 70 -5.43 7.62 2.31
C LEU A 70 -6.74 7.74 1.51
N LEU A 71 -7.56 8.75 1.82
CA LEU A 71 -8.82 9.00 1.11
C LEU A 71 -8.67 9.81 -0.19
N ARG A 72 -7.55 10.53 -0.38
CA ARG A 72 -7.46 11.57 -1.42
C ARG A 72 -6.22 11.52 -2.29
N TRP A 73 -5.21 10.73 -1.94
CA TRP A 73 -3.94 10.69 -2.65
C TRP A 73 -3.75 9.33 -3.34
N GLY A 74 -3.32 9.37 -4.60
CA GLY A 74 -3.02 8.16 -5.38
C GLY A 74 -4.26 7.30 -5.66
N GLU A 75 -4.18 6.01 -5.35
CA GLU A 75 -5.34 5.11 -5.39
C GLU A 75 -6.17 5.30 -4.13
N HIS A 76 -7.30 5.99 -4.27
CA HIS A 76 -8.14 6.35 -3.14
C HIS A 76 -8.74 5.12 -2.49
N LEU A 77 -8.52 5.01 -1.18
CA LEU A 77 -9.24 4.05 -0.35
C LEU A 77 -10.62 4.60 -0.02
N SER A 78 -11.61 3.72 0.08
CA SER A 78 -12.92 4.07 0.60
C SER A 78 -12.86 4.36 2.11
N PRO A 79 -13.81 5.13 2.66
CA PRO A 79 -13.89 5.37 4.10
C PRO A 79 -13.89 4.10 4.93
N LYS A 80 -14.54 3.03 4.43
CA LYS A 80 -14.61 1.73 5.09
C LYS A 80 -13.25 1.03 5.13
N GLU A 81 -12.49 1.06 4.04
CA GLU A 81 -11.14 0.47 3.98
C GLU A 81 -10.19 1.20 4.92
N VAL A 82 -10.25 2.54 4.95
CA VAL A 82 -9.40 3.32 5.87
C VAL A 82 -9.74 3.02 7.34
N GLU A 83 -11.02 2.88 7.67
CA GLU A 83 -11.45 2.50 9.02
C GLU A 83 -11.01 1.08 9.40
N GLN A 84 -11.01 0.15 8.45
CA GLN A 84 -10.49 -1.20 8.66
C GLN A 84 -8.99 -1.19 8.94
N ILE A 85 -8.20 -0.50 8.12
CA ILE A 85 -6.74 -0.37 8.32
C ILE A 85 -6.44 0.29 9.68
N PHE A 86 -7.19 1.32 10.06
CA PHE A 86 -6.99 1.99 11.35
C PHE A 86 -7.32 1.08 12.53
N ARG A 87 -8.33 0.22 12.39
CA ARG A 87 -8.68 -0.78 13.40
C ARG A 87 -7.58 -1.82 13.55
N GLU A 88 -7.10 -2.36 12.44
CA GLU A 88 -6.02 -3.37 12.42
C GLU A 88 -4.70 -2.81 12.96
N ALA A 89 -4.38 -1.56 12.63
CA ALA A 89 -3.19 -0.87 13.12
C ALA A 89 -3.37 -0.23 14.51
N ASN A 90 -4.50 -0.44 15.19
CA ASN A 90 -4.82 0.13 16.50
C ASN A 90 -4.63 1.67 16.58
N VAL A 91 -5.05 2.39 15.52
CA VAL A 91 -4.92 3.84 15.41
C VAL A 91 -6.17 4.52 15.98
N MET A 92 -5.98 5.38 16.98
CA MET A 92 -7.07 6.17 17.55
C MET A 92 -7.31 7.48 16.76
N PRO A 93 -8.56 7.96 16.61
CA PRO A 93 -8.89 9.13 15.76
C PRO A 93 -8.18 10.45 16.06
N ASN A 94 -7.74 10.66 17.31
CA ASN A 94 -7.03 11.87 17.75
C ASN A 94 -5.58 11.58 18.19
N SER A 95 -5.03 10.42 17.79
CA SER A 95 -3.66 10.05 18.11
C SER A 95 -2.64 10.59 17.10
N LEU A 96 -1.39 10.63 17.52
CA LEU A 96 -0.24 10.70 16.62
C LEU A 96 0.17 9.27 16.27
N VAL A 97 0.39 9.05 14.98
CA VAL A 97 0.76 7.75 14.41
C VAL A 97 2.21 7.84 13.97
N LYS A 98 3.05 6.94 14.47
CA LYS A 98 4.40 6.76 13.95
C LYS A 98 4.29 6.03 12.61
N TYR A 99 4.58 6.74 11.51
CA TYR A 99 4.31 6.22 10.16
C TYR A 99 5.12 4.95 9.86
N GLU A 100 6.33 4.80 10.41
CA GLU A 100 7.12 3.57 10.21
C GLU A 100 6.44 2.33 10.80
N ASP A 101 5.78 2.48 11.95
CA ASP A 101 5.09 1.37 12.61
C ASP A 101 3.75 1.10 11.93
N PHE A 102 3.06 2.15 11.48
CA PHE A 102 1.85 2.02 10.66
C PHE A 102 2.13 1.29 9.35
N VAL A 103 3.21 1.64 8.65
CA VAL A 103 3.57 1.01 7.36
C VAL A 103 3.90 -0.47 7.54
N LYS A 104 4.55 -0.87 8.62
CA LYS A 104 4.79 -2.29 8.91
C LYS A 104 3.50 -3.10 9.03
N ILE A 105 2.46 -2.51 9.61
CA ILE A 105 1.17 -3.18 9.77
C ILE A 105 0.38 -3.12 8.46
N ALA A 106 0.30 -1.95 7.84
CA ALA A 106 -0.48 -1.73 6.62
C ALA A 106 0.10 -2.47 5.40
N CYS A 107 1.42 -2.68 5.35
CA CYS A 107 2.09 -3.44 4.30
C CYS A 107 2.44 -4.87 4.73
N ALA A 108 1.96 -5.33 5.88
CA ALA A 108 2.13 -6.73 6.26
C ALA A 108 1.39 -7.62 5.25
N PRO A 109 1.98 -8.74 4.82
CA PRO A 109 1.23 -9.72 4.05
C PRO A 109 0.02 -10.19 4.88
N VAL A 110 -1.14 -10.28 4.22
CA VAL A 110 -2.35 -10.82 4.86
C VAL A 110 -2.01 -12.21 5.41
N PRO A 111 -2.22 -12.50 6.70
CA PRO A 111 -1.95 -13.82 7.25
C PRO A 111 -2.71 -14.89 6.46
N ASP A 112 -2.00 -15.90 5.98
CA ASP A 112 -2.59 -17.05 5.30
C ASP A 112 -3.33 -17.98 6.28
N TYR A 113 -4.36 -17.52 7.01
CA TYR A 113 -5.28 -18.35 7.83
C TYR A 113 -6.60 -17.57 8.00
N TYR A 114 -7.81 -18.03 7.62
CA TYR A 114 -8.40 -19.37 7.44
C TYR A 114 -9.21 -19.50 6.13
#